data_AF-A0A946BVQ3-F1
#
_entry.id   AF-A0A946BVQ3-F1
#
_cell.length_a   1.000
_cell.length_b   1.000
_cell.length_c   1.000
_cell.angle_alpha   90.00
_cell.angle_beta   90.00
_cell.angle_gamma   90.00
#
_symmetry.space_group_name_H-M   'P 1'
#
loop_
_entity.id
_entity.type
_entity.pdbx_description
1 polymer ?
#
loop_
_entity_poly.entity_id
_entity_poly.type
_entity_poly.pdbx_seq_one_letter_code
_entity_poly.pdbx_strand_id
1 'polypeptide(L)'
;MKWEDTERQVCSVARALSVLGERWTLLIIRDAFRGTRRFDDFQASLDITRHRLSERLKKLVSAGVLTRVPYQERPVRYEYRLTRKGLALYPILMTLSQWGDDWMDDGNGPPQYYRHSVCGKTTRPVLTCDQCGDPLRPEEVSPQQGTVLSSYVTHLKSTGEALPSEGELARAASQYWQAHIKELS
;
A
#
# COMPACT_ATOMS: atom_id res chain seq x y z
N MET A 1 11.21 19.10 0.19
CA MET A 1 11.29 17.64 0.41
C MET A 1 11.16 16.95 -0.94
N LYS A 2 12.19 16.22 -1.40
CA LYS A 2 12.11 15.48 -2.67
C LYS A 2 11.36 14.17 -2.42
N TRP A 3 10.47 13.80 -3.35
CA TRP A 3 9.68 12.55 -3.26
C TRP A 3 10.54 11.29 -3.10
N GLU A 4 11.77 11.33 -3.61
CA GLU A 4 12.78 10.26 -3.54
C GLU A 4 13.19 9.89 -2.10
N ASP A 5 12.97 10.77 -1.11
CA ASP A 5 13.34 10.51 0.29
C ASP A 5 12.20 9.87 1.11
N THR A 6 11.01 9.69 0.54
CA THR A 6 9.85 9.07 1.24
C THR A 6 10.05 7.59 1.54
N GLU A 7 10.85 6.87 0.72
CA GLU A 7 11.24 5.48 0.95
C GLU A 7 12.09 5.29 2.21
N ARG A 8 12.75 6.36 2.66
CA ARG A 8 13.72 6.34 3.77
C ARG A 8 13.11 6.69 5.12
N GLN A 9 11.84 7.08 5.14
CA GLN A 9 11.15 7.54 6.36
C GLN A 9 10.85 6.39 7.33
N VAL A 10 10.85 6.71 8.63
CA VAL A 10 10.43 5.79 9.71
C VAL A 10 8.96 5.39 9.55
N CYS A 11 8.15 6.30 9.05
CA CYS A 11 6.73 6.12 8.86
C CYS A 11 6.42 5.10 7.74
N SER A 12 5.74 4.00 8.10
CA SER A 12 5.28 2.98 7.14
C SER A 12 4.35 3.56 6.07
N VAL A 13 3.56 4.59 6.39
CA VAL A 13 2.70 5.29 5.42
C VAL A 13 3.55 5.98 4.36
N ALA A 14 4.60 6.71 4.74
CA ALA A 14 5.50 7.37 3.80
C ALA A 14 6.19 6.37 2.87
N ARG A 15 6.65 5.23 3.41
CA ARG A 15 7.21 4.15 2.58
C ARG A 15 6.19 3.53 1.63
N ALA A 16 4.92 3.40 2.03
CA ALA A 16 3.87 2.91 1.13
C ALA A 16 3.58 3.93 0.02
N LEU A 17 3.59 5.24 0.34
CA LEU A 17 3.35 6.32 -0.62
C LEU A 17 4.44 6.44 -1.69
N SER A 18 5.66 5.96 -1.44
CA SER A 18 6.67 5.89 -2.52
C SER A 18 6.23 4.99 -3.68
N VAL A 19 5.41 3.96 -3.40
CA VAL A 19 4.85 3.05 -4.40
C VAL A 19 3.47 3.53 -4.85
N LEU A 20 2.61 3.90 -3.90
CA LEU A 20 1.18 4.15 -4.14
C LEU A 20 0.82 5.61 -4.42
N GLY A 21 1.67 6.55 -4.02
CA GLY A 21 1.37 7.99 -3.99
C GLY A 21 1.35 8.68 -5.36
N GLU A 22 1.39 7.90 -6.46
CA GLU A 22 1.23 8.42 -7.81
C GLU A 22 -0.22 8.22 -8.27
N ARG A 23 -0.83 9.28 -8.84
CA ARG A 23 -2.26 9.40 -9.16
C ARG A 23 -2.87 8.17 -9.85
N TRP A 24 -2.16 7.55 -10.78
CA TRP A 24 -2.71 6.46 -11.60
C TRP A 24 -2.53 5.10 -10.94
N THR A 25 -1.69 4.99 -9.91
CA THR A 25 -1.34 3.70 -9.31
C THR A 25 -2.56 2.99 -8.73
N LEU A 26 -3.34 3.68 -7.88
CA LEU A 26 -4.53 3.07 -7.29
C LEU A 26 -5.65 2.81 -8.32
N LEU A 27 -5.69 3.58 -9.42
CA LEU A 27 -6.64 3.33 -10.52
C LEU A 27 -6.26 2.08 -11.34
N ILE A 28 -4.97 1.87 -11.60
CA ILE A 28 -4.48 0.62 -12.21
C ILE A 28 -4.80 -0.57 -11.31
N ILE A 29 -4.59 -0.45 -10.00
CA ILE A 29 -4.90 -1.52 -9.06
C ILE A 29 -6.40 -1.79 -8.98
N ARG A 30 -7.25 -0.74 -8.97
CA ARG A 30 -8.72 -0.87 -9.05
C ARG A 30 -9.13 -1.68 -10.28
N ASP A 31 -8.60 -1.35 -11.44
CA ASP A 31 -8.93 -2.04 -12.69
C ASP A 31 -8.42 -3.50 -12.67
N ALA A 32 -7.25 -3.75 -12.07
CA ALA A 32 -6.74 -5.11 -11.89
C ALA A 32 -7.67 -5.98 -11.01
N PHE A 33 -8.25 -5.41 -9.94
CA PHE A 33 -9.26 -6.11 -9.13
C PHE A 33 -10.56 -6.35 -9.90
N ARG A 34 -10.90 -5.49 -10.86
CA ARG A 34 -12.04 -5.69 -11.79
C ARG A 34 -11.74 -6.70 -12.90
N GLY A 35 -10.53 -7.27 -12.94
CA GLY A 35 -10.14 -8.30 -13.88
C GLY A 35 -9.40 -7.79 -15.11
N THR A 36 -9.07 -6.50 -15.20
CA THR A 36 -8.22 -5.96 -16.26
C THR A 36 -6.80 -6.51 -16.11
N ARG A 37 -6.27 -7.12 -17.17
CA ARG A 37 -4.92 -7.73 -17.14
C ARG A 37 -4.02 -7.31 -18.29
N ARG A 38 -4.57 -6.76 -19.38
CA ARG A 38 -3.77 -6.42 -20.57
C ARG A 38 -3.50 -4.92 -20.64
N PHE A 39 -2.38 -4.58 -21.27
CA PHE A 39 -1.94 -3.19 -21.39
C PHE A 39 -2.98 -2.31 -22.09
N ASP A 40 -3.49 -2.75 -23.24
CA ASP A 40 -4.45 -1.96 -24.02
C ASP A 40 -5.78 -1.77 -23.27
N ASP A 41 -6.21 -2.77 -22.50
CA ASP A 41 -7.42 -2.68 -21.67
C ASP A 41 -7.25 -1.64 -20.54
N PHE A 42 -6.07 -1.62 -19.88
CA PHE A 42 -5.75 -0.56 -18.90
C PHE A 42 -5.70 0.81 -19.56
N GLN A 43 -5.10 0.90 -20.74
CA GLN A 43 -4.96 2.18 -21.46
C GLN A 43 -6.33 2.73 -21.85
N ALA A 44 -7.21 1.88 -22.38
CA ALA A 44 -8.56 2.25 -22.78
C ALA A 44 -9.44 2.64 -21.58
N SER A 45 -9.32 1.93 -20.45
CA SER A 45 -10.10 2.20 -19.24
C SER A 45 -9.71 3.51 -18.54
N LEU A 46 -8.41 3.82 -18.51
CA LEU A 46 -7.89 4.96 -17.73
C LEU A 46 -7.69 6.23 -18.56
N ASP A 47 -7.75 6.13 -19.89
CA ASP A 47 -7.45 7.20 -20.84
C ASP A 47 -6.12 7.93 -20.54
N ILE A 48 -5.09 7.14 -20.18
CA ILE A 48 -3.75 7.65 -19.92
C ILE A 48 -2.81 7.40 -21.10
N THR A 49 -1.75 8.21 -21.18
CA THR A 49 -0.73 8.02 -22.20
C THR A 49 -0.04 6.66 -22.01
N ARG A 50 0.26 5.99 -23.14
CA ARG A 50 0.96 4.70 -23.15
C ARG A 50 2.29 4.76 -22.40
N HIS A 51 3.03 5.87 -22.55
CA HIS A 51 4.28 6.09 -21.84
C HIS A 51 4.07 6.06 -20.32
N ARG A 52 3.11 6.85 -19.80
CA ARG A 52 2.82 6.89 -18.36
C ARG A 52 2.36 5.53 -17.84
N LEU A 53 1.47 4.85 -18.56
CA LEU A 53 1.01 3.51 -18.18
C LEU A 53 2.17 2.52 -18.09
N SER A 54 3.06 2.53 -19.09
CA SER A 54 4.26 1.68 -19.11
C SER A 54 5.15 1.93 -17.89
N GLU A 55 5.42 3.20 -17.56
CA GLU A 55 6.21 3.56 -16.38
C GLU A 55 5.57 3.06 -15.08
N ARG A 56 4.24 3.13 -14.96
CA ARG A 56 3.51 2.68 -13.76
C ARG A 56 3.47 1.17 -13.62
N LEU A 57 3.13 0.45 -14.70
CA LEU A 57 3.14 -1.00 -14.69
C LEU A 57 4.55 -1.54 -14.40
N LYS A 58 5.60 -0.96 -14.98
CA LYS A 58 6.99 -1.32 -14.68
C LYS A 58 7.32 -1.11 -13.20
N LYS A 59 6.92 0.03 -12.61
CA LYS A 59 7.14 0.31 -11.19
C LYS A 59 6.40 -0.68 -10.28
N LEU A 60 5.15 -1.01 -10.59
CA LEU A 60 4.35 -1.98 -9.82
C LEU A 60 4.90 -3.40 -9.92
N VAL A 61 5.44 -3.79 -11.08
CA VAL A 61 6.13 -5.08 -11.23
C VAL A 61 7.43 -5.09 -10.42
N SER A 62 8.24 -4.04 -10.53
CA SER A 62 9.49 -3.91 -9.75
C SER A 62 9.23 -3.95 -8.24
N ALA A 63 8.15 -3.29 -7.77
CA ALA A 63 7.75 -3.30 -6.37
C ALA A 63 7.09 -4.62 -5.92
N GLY A 64 6.93 -5.60 -6.81
CA GLY A 64 6.31 -6.90 -6.54
C GLY A 64 4.80 -6.82 -6.28
N VAL A 65 4.14 -5.72 -6.66
CA VAL A 65 2.67 -5.54 -6.54
C VAL A 65 1.95 -6.28 -7.66
N LEU A 66 2.51 -6.20 -8.86
CA LEU A 66 2.07 -6.95 -10.04
C LEU A 66 3.16 -7.94 -10.45
N THR A 67 2.77 -8.98 -11.17
CA THR A 67 3.69 -9.85 -11.91
C THR A 67 3.30 -9.87 -13.38
N ARG A 68 4.29 -10.04 -14.26
CA ARG A 68 4.09 -10.10 -15.71
C ARG A 68 4.19 -11.57 -16.15
N VAL A 69 3.07 -12.11 -16.65
CA VAL A 69 2.95 -13.53 -17.01
C VAL A 69 2.68 -13.65 -18.51
N PRO A 70 3.40 -14.51 -19.26
CA PRO A 70 3.05 -14.78 -20.65
C PRO A 70 1.71 -15.53 -20.71
N TYR A 71 0.80 -15.11 -21.59
CA TYR A 71 -0.47 -15.80 -21.85
C TYR A 71 -0.57 -16.36 -23.27
N GLN A 72 0.35 -15.96 -24.15
CA GLN A 72 0.46 -16.42 -25.53
C GLN A 72 1.94 -16.48 -25.86
N GLU A 73 2.37 -17.50 -26.60
CA GLU A 73 3.79 -17.73 -26.92
C GLU A 73 4.21 -17.21 -28.30
N ARG A 74 3.27 -17.05 -29.25
CA ARG A 74 3.58 -16.65 -30.64
C ARG A 74 2.55 -15.67 -31.22
N PRO A 75 2.88 -14.38 -31.41
CA PRO A 75 3.96 -13.66 -30.72
C PRO A 75 3.77 -13.73 -29.19
N VAL A 76 4.84 -13.58 -28.43
CA VAL A 76 4.75 -13.59 -26.96
C VAL A 76 3.92 -12.39 -26.51
N ARG A 77 2.84 -12.65 -25.77
CA ARG A 77 2.02 -11.61 -25.15
C ARG A 77 1.97 -11.80 -23.65
N TYR A 78 1.97 -10.68 -22.95
CA TYR A 78 2.00 -10.65 -21.50
C TYR A 78 0.73 -10.05 -20.93
N GLU A 79 0.38 -10.52 -19.76
CA GLU A 79 -0.63 -9.92 -18.91
C GLU A 79 -0.06 -9.63 -17.51
N TYR A 80 -0.71 -8.71 -16.81
CA TYR A 80 -0.36 -8.29 -15.47
C TYR A 80 -1.32 -8.92 -14.48
N ARG A 81 -0.78 -9.59 -13.46
CA ARG A 81 -1.56 -10.21 -12.38
C ARG A 81 -1.17 -9.63 -11.04
N LEU A 82 -2.15 -9.43 -10.16
CA LEU A 82 -1.90 -9.06 -8.76
C LEU A 82 -1.13 -10.19 -8.07
N THR A 83 -0.07 -9.82 -7.34
CA THR A 83 0.62 -10.73 -6.42
C THR A 83 -0.10 -10.75 -5.08
N ARG A 84 0.37 -11.54 -4.11
CA ARG A 84 -0.10 -11.44 -2.70
C ARG A 84 0.03 -10.02 -2.15
N LYS A 85 1.13 -9.32 -2.47
CA LYS A 85 1.34 -7.92 -2.07
C LYS A 85 0.33 -6.98 -2.72
N GLY A 86 -0.01 -7.21 -4.00
CA GLY A 86 -1.05 -6.44 -4.69
C GLY A 86 -2.46 -6.72 -4.16
N LEU A 87 -2.80 -7.97 -3.88
CA LEU A 87 -4.08 -8.34 -3.30
C LEU A 87 -4.32 -7.71 -1.92
N ALA A 88 -3.24 -7.53 -1.13
CA ALA A 88 -3.30 -6.84 0.16
C ALA A 88 -3.66 -5.35 0.07
N LEU A 89 -3.73 -4.75 -1.13
CA LEU A 89 -4.19 -3.37 -1.34
C LEU A 89 -5.72 -3.23 -1.39
N TYR A 90 -6.47 -4.33 -1.41
CA TYR A 90 -7.93 -4.28 -1.51
C TYR A 90 -8.59 -3.45 -0.38
N PRO A 91 -8.20 -3.59 0.90
CA PRO A 91 -8.78 -2.78 1.97
C PRO A 91 -8.55 -1.27 1.77
N ILE A 92 -7.38 -0.88 1.25
CA ILE A 92 -7.08 0.53 0.95
C ILE A 92 -8.04 1.07 -0.11
N LEU A 93 -8.31 0.29 -1.17
CA LEU A 93 -9.26 0.69 -2.21
C LEU A 93 -10.69 0.81 -1.67
N MET A 94 -11.13 -0.13 -0.82
CA MET A 94 -12.47 -0.08 -0.25
C MET A 94 -12.65 1.16 0.64
N THR A 95 -11.71 1.41 1.55
CA THR A 95 -11.78 2.58 2.44
C THR A 95 -11.63 3.89 1.68
N LEU A 96 -10.80 3.93 0.63
CA LEU A 96 -10.68 5.12 -0.23
C LEU A 96 -11.95 5.38 -1.04
N SER A 97 -12.58 4.32 -1.58
CA SER A 97 -13.88 4.42 -2.28
C SER A 97 -14.93 4.97 -1.34
N GLN A 98 -15.01 4.43 -0.12
CA GLN A 98 -15.94 4.88 0.91
C GLN A 98 -15.75 6.37 1.24
N TRP A 99 -14.51 6.82 1.39
CA TRP A 99 -14.21 8.24 1.60
C TRP A 99 -14.68 9.11 0.43
N GLY A 100 -14.46 8.66 -0.81
CA GLY A 100 -14.97 9.37 -2.00
C GLY A 100 -16.49 9.45 -2.01
N ASP A 101 -17.17 8.34 -1.67
CA ASP A 101 -18.62 8.27 -1.62
C ASP A 101 -19.23 9.16 -0.53
N ASP A 102 -18.55 9.35 0.60
CA ASP A 102 -19.06 10.16 1.71
C ASP A 102 -18.78 11.67 1.55
N TRP A 103 -17.76 12.06 0.78
CA TRP A 103 -17.27 13.45 0.74
C TRP A 103 -17.22 14.08 -0.65
N MET A 104 -17.36 13.31 -1.72
CA MET A 104 -17.16 13.76 -3.10
C MET A 104 -18.31 13.34 -4.03
N ASP A 105 -19.49 13.03 -3.49
CA ASP A 105 -20.64 12.55 -4.25
C ASP A 105 -21.52 13.68 -4.83
N ASP A 106 -21.24 14.94 -4.46
CA ASP A 106 -22.03 16.12 -4.80
C ASP A 106 -23.54 15.95 -4.50
N GLY A 107 -23.88 15.15 -3.47
CA GLY A 107 -25.25 14.84 -3.09
C GLY A 107 -25.97 13.83 -3.98
N ASN A 108 -25.27 13.22 -4.96
CA ASN A 108 -25.83 12.20 -5.85
C ASN A 108 -25.76 10.79 -5.27
N GLY A 109 -25.08 10.60 -4.14
CA GLY A 109 -24.77 9.29 -3.59
C GLY A 109 -23.65 8.56 -4.35
N PRO A 110 -23.27 7.36 -3.87
CA PRO A 110 -22.16 6.61 -4.44
C PRO A 110 -22.46 6.17 -5.89
N PRO A 111 -21.48 6.23 -6.80
CA PRO A 111 -21.66 5.77 -8.18
C PRO A 111 -21.84 4.25 -8.29
N GLN A 112 -21.45 3.49 -7.26
CA GLN A 112 -21.66 2.05 -7.19
C GLN A 112 -21.71 1.57 -5.73
N TYR A 113 -22.57 0.58 -5.45
CA TYR A 113 -22.59 -0.11 -4.16
C TYR A 113 -21.78 -1.40 -4.21
N TYR A 114 -21.04 -1.69 -3.14
CA TYR A 114 -20.40 -3.00 -2.96
C TYR A 114 -21.35 -3.97 -2.27
N ARG A 115 -21.45 -5.19 -2.81
CA ARG A 115 -22.26 -6.28 -2.24
C ARG A 115 -21.34 -7.34 -1.69
N HIS A 116 -21.53 -7.71 -0.42
CA HIS A 116 -20.84 -8.87 0.15
C HIS A 116 -21.45 -10.13 -0.46
N SER A 117 -20.69 -10.84 -1.29
CA SER A 117 -21.19 -11.98 -2.07
C SER A 117 -21.72 -13.12 -1.20
N VAL A 118 -21.16 -13.32 0.00
CA VAL A 118 -21.56 -14.41 0.90
C VAL A 118 -22.93 -14.18 1.53
N CYS A 119 -23.22 -12.97 2.03
CA CYS A 119 -24.51 -12.67 2.67
C CYS A 119 -25.51 -11.94 1.77
N GLY A 120 -25.06 -11.49 0.59
CA GLY A 120 -25.87 -10.80 -0.40
C GLY A 120 -26.28 -9.37 -0.04
N LYS A 121 -25.78 -8.80 1.06
CA LYS A 121 -26.11 -7.44 1.50
C LYS A 121 -25.14 -6.42 0.92
N THR A 122 -25.62 -5.20 0.69
CA THR A 122 -24.75 -4.04 0.49
C THR A 122 -23.87 -3.85 1.71
N THR A 123 -22.59 -3.60 1.50
CA THR A 123 -21.59 -3.53 2.55
C THR A 123 -20.74 -2.28 2.42
N ARG A 124 -20.25 -1.81 3.57
CA ARG A 124 -19.21 -0.79 3.68
C ARG A 124 -18.01 -1.39 4.42
N PRO A 125 -16.77 -0.97 4.13
CA PRO A 125 -15.62 -1.40 4.91
C PRO A 125 -15.71 -0.85 6.33
N VAL A 126 -15.38 -1.67 7.33
CA VAL A 126 -15.27 -1.25 8.73
C VAL A 126 -13.91 -1.71 9.26
N LEU A 127 -13.14 -0.80 9.85
CA LEU A 127 -11.90 -1.11 10.55
C LEU A 127 -12.24 -1.47 11.99
N THR A 128 -11.80 -2.65 12.43
CA THR A 128 -12.05 -3.18 13.77
C THR A 128 -10.74 -3.64 14.42
N CYS A 129 -10.72 -3.63 15.75
CA CYS A 129 -9.64 -4.18 16.55
C CYS A 129 -9.61 -5.70 16.38
N ASP A 130 -8.44 -6.27 16.10
CA ASP A 130 -8.28 -7.70 15.91
C ASP A 130 -8.40 -8.50 17.23
N GLN A 131 -8.29 -7.84 18.38
CA GLN A 131 -8.38 -8.47 19.70
C GLN A 131 -9.81 -8.51 20.26
N CYS A 132 -10.56 -7.41 20.17
CA CYS A 132 -11.92 -7.32 20.74
C CYS A 132 -13.05 -7.25 19.69
N GLY A 133 -12.73 -6.91 18.44
CA GLY A 133 -13.71 -6.75 17.36
C GLY A 133 -14.41 -5.38 17.31
N ASP A 134 -14.16 -4.48 18.26
CA ASP A 134 -14.76 -3.15 18.26
C ASP A 134 -14.18 -2.25 17.16
N PRO A 135 -14.92 -1.25 16.65
CA PRO A 135 -14.42 -0.31 15.66
C PRO A 135 -13.16 0.43 16.12
N LEU A 136 -12.15 0.57 15.25
CA LEU A 136 -10.97 1.39 15.53
C LEU A 136 -11.28 2.86 15.32
N ARG A 137 -11.26 3.66 16.38
CA ARG A 137 -11.44 5.12 16.32
C ARG A 137 -10.11 5.86 16.46
N PRO A 138 -9.89 6.98 15.74
CA PRO A 138 -8.64 7.74 15.82
C PRO A 138 -8.26 8.15 17.24
N GLU A 139 -9.24 8.53 18.08
CA GLU A 139 -9.05 8.93 19.46
C GLU A 139 -8.71 7.77 20.43
N GLU A 140 -8.96 6.52 20.00
CA GLU A 140 -8.72 5.30 20.78
C GLU A 140 -7.45 4.56 20.31
N VAL A 141 -6.81 5.01 19.23
CA VAL A 141 -5.64 4.36 18.64
C VAL A 141 -4.45 5.31 18.63
N SER A 142 -3.43 4.99 19.42
CA SER A 142 -2.17 5.75 19.48
C SER A 142 -1.01 4.95 18.90
N PRO A 143 -0.16 5.56 18.04
CA PRO A 143 1.02 4.87 17.52
C PRO A 143 2.01 4.58 18.65
N GLN A 144 2.44 3.33 18.74
CA GLN A 144 3.49 2.89 19.67
C GLN A 144 4.75 2.49 18.88
N GLN A 145 5.93 2.66 19.49
CA GLN A 145 7.17 2.21 18.87
C GLN A 145 7.20 0.68 18.82
N GLY A 146 7.45 0.13 17.63
CA GLY A 146 7.68 -1.31 17.48
C GLY A 146 9.05 -1.74 18.01
N THR A 147 9.21 -3.05 18.22
CA THR A 147 10.39 -3.68 18.84
C THR A 147 11.72 -3.22 18.25
N VAL A 148 11.81 -3.13 16.92
CA VAL A 148 13.03 -2.71 16.21
C VAL A 148 13.47 -1.31 16.66
N LEU A 149 12.53 -0.36 16.72
CA LEU A 149 12.84 1.02 17.07
C LEU A 149 13.09 1.15 18.57
N SER A 150 12.28 0.52 19.41
CA SER A 150 12.45 0.58 20.86
C SER A 150 13.78 -0.02 21.30
N SER A 151 14.22 -1.16 20.73
CA SER A 151 15.50 -1.78 21.06
C SER A 151 16.69 -0.89 20.67
N TYR A 152 16.64 -0.26 19.50
CA TYR A 152 17.68 0.67 19.07
C TYR A 152 17.74 1.92 19.94
N VAL A 153 16.58 2.51 20.26
CA VAL A 153 16.51 3.69 21.14
C VAL A 153 17.03 3.36 22.55
N THR A 154 16.72 2.18 23.08
CA THR A 154 17.25 1.72 24.37
C THR A 154 18.76 1.55 24.31
N HIS A 155 19.30 0.99 23.23
CA HIS A 155 20.75 0.85 23.02
C HIS A 155 21.46 2.21 23.03
N LEU A 156 20.99 3.17 22.21
CA LEU A 156 21.58 4.52 22.16
C LEU A 156 21.57 5.22 23.53
N LYS A 157 20.47 5.07 24.28
CA LYS A 157 20.38 5.60 25.64
C LYS A 157 21.39 4.95 26.59
N SER A 158 21.66 3.66 26.44
CA SER A 158 22.63 2.94 27.27
C SER A 158 24.09 3.29 26.95
N THR A 159 24.38 3.62 25.69
CA THR A 159 25.74 4.00 25.25
C THR A 159 25.99 5.51 25.32
N GLY A 160 24.96 6.31 25.59
CA GLY A 160 25.05 7.78 25.61
C GLY A 160 25.14 8.41 24.22
N GLU A 161 24.81 7.66 23.16
CA GLU A 161 24.83 8.14 21.79
C GLU A 161 23.59 9.00 21.47
N ALA A 162 23.79 9.99 20.60
CA ALA A 162 22.72 10.87 20.16
C ALA A 162 21.73 10.13 19.24
N LEU A 163 20.45 10.48 19.36
CA LEU A 163 19.43 10.01 18.44
C LEU A 163 19.70 10.57 17.03
N PRO A 164 19.72 9.71 15.99
CA PRO A 164 19.76 10.17 14.61
C PRO A 164 18.57 11.04 14.24
N SER A 165 18.68 11.75 13.12
CA SER A 165 17.56 12.48 12.55
C SER A 165 16.35 11.56 12.28
N GLU A 166 15.13 12.10 12.29
CA GLU A 166 13.91 11.33 12.08
C GLU A 166 13.93 10.55 10.75
N GLY A 167 14.54 11.11 9.70
CA GLY A 167 14.69 10.45 8.40
C GLY A 167 15.71 9.30 8.39
N GLU A 168 16.61 9.21 9.36
CA GLU A 168 17.65 8.17 9.43
C GLU A 168 17.35 7.12 10.50
N LEU A 169 16.51 7.47 11.47
CA LEU A 169 16.24 6.69 12.68
C LEU A 169 15.79 5.27 12.37
N ALA A 170 14.89 5.05 11.40
CA ALA A 170 14.40 3.71 11.08
C ALA A 170 15.43 2.86 10.36
N ARG A 171 16.26 3.45 9.50
CA ARG A 171 17.33 2.71 8.83
C ARG A 171 18.37 2.27 9.84
N ALA A 172 18.78 3.17 10.73
CA ALA A 172 19.73 2.86 11.79
C ALA A 172 19.17 1.79 12.74
N ALA A 173 17.91 1.92 13.15
CA ALA A 173 17.23 0.91 13.96
C ALA A 173 17.14 -0.46 13.26
N SER A 174 16.81 -0.48 11.97
CA SER A 174 16.77 -1.73 11.19
C SER A 174 18.14 -2.36 11.02
N GLN A 175 19.20 -1.56 10.79
CA GLN A 175 20.58 -2.05 10.67
C GLN A 175 21.08 -2.62 11.99
N TYR A 176 20.86 -1.90 13.08
CA TYR A 176 21.14 -2.37 14.44
C TYR A 176 20.43 -3.69 14.71
N TRP A 177 19.12 -3.76 14.46
CA TRP A 177 18.33 -4.96 14.69
C TRP A 177 18.84 -6.16 13.89
N GLN A 178 19.14 -5.99 12.60
CA GLN A 178 19.68 -7.08 11.76
C GLN A 178 21.05 -7.57 12.25
N ALA A 179 21.90 -6.68 12.77
CA ALA A 179 23.20 -7.06 13.32
C ALA A 179 23.08 -7.87 14.62
N HIS A 180 22.05 -7.61 15.43
CA HIS A 180 21.91 -8.18 16.78
C HIS A 180 20.82 -9.27 16.91
N ILE A 181 20.04 -9.54 15.85
CA ILE A 181 18.94 -10.51 15.92
C ILE A 181 19.40 -11.95 16.23
N LYS A 182 20.66 -12.29 15.90
CA LYS A 182 21.25 -13.62 16.16
C LYS A 182 21.56 -13.86 17.64
N GLU A 183 21.63 -12.83 18.47
CA GLU A 183 21.88 -12.96 19.90
C GLU A 183 20.59 -13.31 20.69
N LEU A 184 19.43 -13.25 20.02
CA LEU A 184 18.10 -13.45 20.61
C LEU A 184 17.35 -14.69 20.06
N SER A 185 18.00 -15.50 19.21
CA SER A 185 17.48 -16.75 18.63
C SER A 185 18.27 -17.96 19.11
#